data_AF-A0AAU7CWX9-F1
#
_entry.id   AF-A0AAU7CWX9-F1
#
_cell.length_a   1.000
_cell.length_b   1.000
_cell.length_c   1.000
_cell.angle_alpha   90.00
_cell.angle_beta   90.00
_cell.angle_gamma   90.00
#
_symmetry.space_group_name_H-M   'P 1'
#
loop_
_entity.id
_entity.type
_entity.pdbx_description
1 polymer ?
#
loop_
_entity_poly.entity_id
_entity_poly.type
_entity_poly.pdbx_seq_one_letter_code
_entity_poly.pdbx_strand_id
1 'polypeptide(L)'
;MSQALANPTPHPKKHDAKQQVEDLEEQWRIAQLAGDTTTMDKMMSDDYVGISMTGEVDTKAQQLRRVTDRRLMLTKLELSDMKVKLVGAVAIVTSRAEVEGTNDGKPVKGMFRYTRIYQHLPSGEWKITSFEATREHRHRNEIDGKAQDANVSPPTDQTE
;
A
#
# COMPACT_ATOMS: atom_id res chain seq x y z
N MET A 1 45.76 -25.99 -0.27
CA MET A 1 45.02 -24.74 0.04
C MET A 1 43.55 -25.12 0.19
N SER A 2 43.07 -25.26 1.43
CA SER A 2 41.66 -25.64 1.69
C SER A 2 40.74 -24.45 1.46
N GLN A 3 39.73 -24.63 0.60
CA GLN A 3 38.58 -23.73 0.52
C GLN A 3 37.75 -23.89 1.80
N ALA A 4 37.59 -22.80 2.55
CA ALA A 4 36.59 -22.71 3.60
C ALA A 4 35.21 -22.59 2.94
N LEU A 5 34.36 -23.59 3.13
CA LEU A 5 32.94 -23.52 2.80
C LEU A 5 32.30 -22.48 3.72
N ALA A 6 31.78 -21.40 3.14
CA ALA A 6 30.98 -20.42 3.86
C ALA A 6 29.78 -21.13 4.51
N ASN A 7 29.66 -21.02 5.84
CA ASN A 7 28.50 -21.51 6.56
C ASN A 7 27.23 -20.84 5.99
N PRO A 8 26.16 -21.59 5.68
CA PRO A 8 24.90 -20.98 5.30
C PRO A 8 24.40 -20.15 6.50
N THR A 9 24.19 -18.86 6.28
CA THR A 9 23.56 -17.97 7.24
C THR A 9 22.23 -18.60 7.67
N PRO A 10 21.86 -18.60 8.97
CA PRO A 10 20.57 -19.14 9.39
C PRO A 10 19.46 -18.37 8.68
N HIS A 11 18.79 -19.02 7.73
CA HIS A 11 17.60 -18.46 7.13
C HIS A 11 16.46 -18.70 8.13
N PRO A 12 15.69 -17.67 8.53
CA PRO A 12 14.52 -17.86 9.37
C PRO A 12 13.61 -18.91 8.72
N LYS A 13 12.98 -19.76 9.54
CA LYS A 13 12.00 -20.72 9.01
C LYS A 13 10.92 -19.91 8.27
N LYS A 14 10.46 -20.43 7.12
CA LYS A 14 9.52 -19.68 6.24
C LYS A 14 8.28 -19.15 6.97
N HIS A 15 7.77 -19.89 7.95
CA HIS A 15 6.65 -19.45 8.77
C HIS A 15 7.00 -18.21 9.60
N ASP A 16 8.15 -18.22 10.27
CA ASP A 16 8.63 -17.13 11.12
C ASP A 16 8.92 -15.87 10.29
N ALA A 17 9.56 -16.05 9.11
CA ALA A 17 9.82 -14.96 8.17
C ALA A 17 8.54 -14.30 7.65
N LYS A 18 7.51 -15.12 7.37
CA LYS A 18 6.20 -14.59 6.96
C LYS A 18 5.57 -13.78 8.08
N GLN A 19 5.53 -14.30 9.31
CA GLN A 19 4.97 -13.59 10.46
C GLN A 19 5.69 -12.26 10.72
N GLN A 20 7.03 -12.26 10.67
CA GLN A 20 7.82 -11.02 10.79
C GLN A 20 7.41 -9.95 9.78
N VAL A 21 7.16 -10.34 8.51
CA VAL A 21 6.72 -9.41 7.48
C VAL A 21 5.30 -8.89 7.73
N GLU A 22 4.40 -9.74 8.22
CA GLU A 22 3.03 -9.32 8.61
C GLU A 22 3.07 -8.33 9.78
N ASP A 23 3.93 -8.56 10.77
CA ASP A 23 4.14 -7.64 11.89
C ASP A 23 4.74 -6.30 11.42
N LEU A 24 5.65 -6.33 10.45
CA LEU A 24 6.22 -5.13 9.83
C LEU A 24 5.20 -4.34 9.01
N GLU A 25 4.23 -4.98 8.37
CA GLU A 25 3.14 -4.27 7.69
C GLU A 25 2.26 -3.52 8.70
N GLU A 26 1.97 -4.13 9.85
CA GLU A 26 1.24 -3.45 10.94
C GLU A 26 2.05 -2.30 11.55
N GLN A 27 3.35 -2.50 11.79
CA GLN A 27 4.24 -1.44 12.27
C GLN A 27 4.28 -0.26 11.28
N TRP A 28 4.36 -0.54 9.99
CA TRP A 28 4.34 0.48 8.94
C TRP A 28 3.00 1.23 8.92
N ARG A 29 1.88 0.52 9.08
CA ARG A 29 0.53 1.09 9.16
C ARG A 29 0.41 2.08 10.31
N ILE A 30 0.84 1.67 11.51
CA ILE A 30 0.83 2.50 12.72
C ILE A 30 1.71 3.74 12.52
N ALA A 31 2.93 3.55 11.98
CA ALA A 31 3.85 4.67 11.74
C ALA A 31 3.28 5.70 10.75
N GLN A 32 2.62 5.26 9.68
CA GLN A 32 1.97 6.16 8.73
C GLN A 32 0.83 6.97 9.37
N LEU A 33 -0.04 6.32 10.16
CA LEU A 33 -1.15 7.00 10.85
C LEU A 33 -0.65 7.99 11.91
N ALA A 34 0.45 7.67 12.59
CA ALA A 34 1.06 8.54 13.59
C ALA A 34 1.95 9.65 13.00
N GLY A 35 2.28 9.57 11.70
CA GLY A 35 3.31 10.43 11.10
C GLY A 35 4.71 10.19 11.67
N ASP A 36 5.00 8.98 12.17
CA ASP A 36 6.27 8.61 12.78
C ASP A 36 7.34 8.34 11.70
N THR A 37 7.91 9.43 11.22
CA THR A 37 8.99 9.42 10.22
C THR A 37 10.27 8.75 10.71
N THR A 38 10.50 8.66 12.03
CA THR A 38 11.68 7.98 12.58
C THR A 38 11.57 6.47 12.41
N THR A 39 10.40 5.90 12.69
CA THR A 39 10.14 4.48 12.45
C THR A 39 10.13 4.18 10.95
N MET A 40 9.47 5.02 10.14
CA MET A 40 9.44 4.85 8.69
C MET A 40 10.86 4.87 8.09
N ASP A 41 11.73 5.79 8.51
CA ASP A 41 13.11 5.89 8.04
C ASP A 41 13.92 4.61 8.30
N LYS A 42 13.77 4.03 9.50
CA LYS A 42 14.44 2.77 9.87
C LYS A 42 13.95 1.57 9.06
N MET A 43 12.69 1.57 8.66
CA MET A 43 12.09 0.45 7.93
C MET A 43 12.42 0.46 6.43
N MET A 44 12.68 1.63 5.83
CA MET A 44 12.99 1.74 4.40
C MET A 44 14.49 1.54 4.12
N SER A 45 14.80 0.87 3.01
CA SER A 45 16.17 0.82 2.48
C SER A 45 16.58 2.17 1.89
N ASP A 46 17.88 2.43 1.81
CA ASP A 46 18.39 3.71 1.29
C ASP A 46 18.12 3.89 -0.21
N ASP A 47 17.98 2.78 -0.94
CA ASP A 47 17.62 2.71 -2.35
C ASP A 47 16.11 2.55 -2.60
N TYR A 48 15.27 2.79 -1.58
CA TYR A 48 13.82 2.65 -1.70
C TYR A 48 13.22 3.48 -2.85
N VAL A 49 12.30 2.85 -3.57
CA VAL A 49 11.48 3.47 -4.62
C VAL A 49 10.00 3.21 -4.37
N GLY A 50 9.24 4.30 -4.18
CA GLY A 50 7.79 4.28 -4.07
C GLY A 50 7.12 4.81 -5.34
N ILE A 51 6.07 4.14 -5.81
CA ILE A 51 5.19 4.62 -6.88
C ILE A 51 3.83 4.91 -6.24
N SER A 52 3.43 6.17 -6.26
CA SER A 52 2.19 6.63 -5.64
C SER A 52 0.97 6.21 -6.48
N MET A 53 -0.23 6.39 -5.93
CA MET A 53 -1.50 6.13 -6.63
C MET A 53 -1.71 6.99 -7.90
N THR A 54 -0.90 8.03 -8.11
CA THR A 54 -0.93 8.87 -9.32
C THR A 54 0.19 8.53 -10.30
N GLY A 55 1.02 7.52 -10.01
CA GLY A 55 2.17 7.12 -10.82
C GLY A 55 3.44 7.96 -10.56
N GLU A 56 3.40 8.88 -9.60
CA GLU A 56 4.59 9.64 -9.19
C GLU A 56 5.59 8.74 -8.46
N VAL A 57 6.88 8.92 -8.77
CA VAL A 57 7.97 8.14 -8.19
C VAL A 57 8.66 8.94 -7.09
N ASP A 58 8.75 8.35 -5.90
CA ASP A 58 9.38 8.94 -4.71
C ASP A 58 10.54 8.08 -4.19
N THR A 59 11.65 8.75 -3.87
CA THR A 59 12.74 8.21 -3.05
C THR A 59 12.36 8.17 -1.57
N LYS A 60 13.15 7.45 -0.76
CA LYS A 60 13.03 7.44 0.71
C LYS A 60 12.91 8.84 1.30
N ALA A 61 13.84 9.72 0.92
CA ALA A 61 13.91 11.09 1.43
C ALA A 61 12.69 11.93 1.01
N GLN A 62 12.16 11.73 -0.19
CA GLN A 62 10.93 12.40 -0.64
C GLN A 62 9.71 11.89 0.13
N GLN A 63 9.58 10.57 0.29
CA GLN A 63 8.48 9.96 1.03
C GLN A 63 8.45 10.46 2.49
N LEU A 64 9.60 10.51 3.18
CA LEU A 64 9.69 11.03 4.53
C LEU A 64 9.31 12.51 4.60
N ARG A 65 9.83 13.34 3.69
CA ARG A 65 9.47 14.78 3.61
C ARG A 65 7.98 14.99 3.41
N ARG A 66 7.32 14.19 2.57
CA ARG A 66 5.86 14.29 2.36
C ARG A 66 5.09 14.10 3.66
N VAL A 67 5.54 13.20 4.54
CA VAL A 67 4.93 13.00 5.86
C VAL A 67 5.32 14.10 6.85
N THR A 68 6.59 14.47 6.92
CA THR A 68 7.10 15.56 7.78
C THR A 68 6.39 16.88 7.50
N ASP A 69 6.26 17.24 6.22
CA ASP A 69 5.62 18.47 5.76
C ASP A 69 4.09 18.39 5.78
N ARG A 70 3.53 17.26 6.25
CA ARG A 70 2.08 16.97 6.27
C ARG A 70 1.42 17.08 4.89
N ARG A 71 2.19 16.90 3.83
CA ARG A 71 1.69 16.78 2.45
C ARG A 71 0.95 15.47 2.26
N LEU A 72 1.34 14.41 2.97
CA LEU A 72 0.62 13.16 3.10
C LEU A 72 0.20 12.98 4.56
N MET A 73 -1.12 12.94 4.81
CA MET A 73 -1.67 12.62 6.12
C MET A 73 -2.75 11.57 5.97
N LEU A 74 -2.61 10.43 6.64
CA LEU A 74 -3.64 9.40 6.68
C LEU A 74 -4.39 9.49 7.99
N THR A 75 -5.72 9.50 7.92
CA THR A 75 -6.60 9.43 9.10
C THR A 75 -7.23 8.05 9.24
N LYS A 76 -7.29 7.27 8.16
CA LYS A 76 -7.68 5.86 8.15
C LYS A 76 -6.79 5.07 7.20
N LEU A 77 -6.35 3.91 7.67
CA LEU A 77 -5.63 2.92 6.87
C LEU A 77 -5.97 1.53 7.42
N GLU A 78 -6.92 0.86 6.78
CA GLU A 78 -7.36 -0.49 7.14
C GLU A 78 -6.89 -1.48 6.08
N LEU A 79 -6.19 -2.53 6.51
CA LEU A 79 -5.60 -3.54 5.63
C LEU A 79 -6.47 -4.79 5.59
N SER A 80 -6.61 -5.39 4.40
CA SER A 80 -7.37 -6.62 4.19
C SER A 80 -6.81 -7.42 3.01
N ASP A 81 -7.12 -8.72 2.94
CA ASP A 81 -6.63 -9.62 1.88
C ASP A 81 -5.10 -9.54 1.68
N MET A 82 -4.36 -9.44 2.79
CA MET A 82 -2.91 -9.44 2.79
C MET A 82 -2.37 -10.83 2.47
N LYS A 83 -1.42 -10.90 1.55
CA LYS A 83 -0.71 -12.12 1.16
C LYS A 83 0.77 -11.83 1.11
N VAL A 84 1.55 -12.73 1.72
CA VAL A 84 3.01 -12.67 1.73
C VAL A 84 3.56 -13.85 0.95
N LYS A 85 4.38 -13.57 -0.06
CA LYS A 85 5.13 -14.57 -0.83
C LYS A 85 6.62 -14.39 -0.59
N LEU A 86 7.28 -15.43 -0.09
CA LEU A 86 8.73 -15.45 0.12
C LEU A 86 9.46 -16.00 -1.12
N VAL A 87 10.48 -15.30 -1.58
CA VAL A 87 11.35 -15.66 -2.71
C VAL A 87 12.81 -15.42 -2.31
N GLY A 88 13.50 -16.47 -1.85
CA GLY A 88 14.86 -16.32 -1.32
C GLY A 88 14.88 -15.39 -0.10
N ALA A 89 15.67 -14.32 -0.17
CA ALA A 89 15.75 -13.28 0.85
C ALA A 89 14.75 -12.13 0.63
N VAL A 90 13.79 -12.27 -0.29
CA VAL A 90 12.79 -11.26 -0.61
C VAL A 90 11.42 -11.70 -0.11
N ALA A 91 10.64 -10.76 0.41
CA ALA A 91 9.21 -10.93 0.65
C ALA A 91 8.42 -9.97 -0.24
N ILE A 92 7.42 -10.50 -0.95
CA ILE A 92 6.49 -9.73 -1.76
C ILE A 92 5.15 -9.76 -1.04
N VAL A 93 4.69 -8.59 -0.60
CA VAL A 93 3.39 -8.39 0.02
C VAL A 93 2.43 -7.82 -1.02
N THR A 94 1.26 -8.43 -1.16
CA THR A 94 0.12 -7.83 -1.84
C THR A 94 -1.02 -7.68 -0.86
N SER A 95 -1.69 -6.54 -0.84
CA SER A 95 -2.77 -6.30 0.12
C SER A 95 -3.76 -5.26 -0.42
N ARG A 96 -4.95 -5.24 0.16
CA ARG A 96 -5.99 -4.24 -0.08
C ARG A 96 -6.02 -3.25 1.08
N ALA A 97 -6.11 -1.97 0.77
CA ALA A 97 -6.17 -0.90 1.76
C ALA A 97 -7.42 -0.03 1.57
N GLU A 98 -8.19 0.18 2.63
CA GLU A 98 -9.16 1.26 2.73
C GLU A 98 -8.48 2.49 3.34
N VAL A 99 -8.46 3.59 2.61
CA VAL A 99 -7.68 4.78 2.96
C VAL A 99 -8.60 6.00 3.07
N GLU A 100 -8.39 6.80 4.11
CA GLU A 100 -8.89 8.18 4.23
C GLU A 100 -7.76 9.11 4.68
N GLY A 101 -7.73 10.33 4.15
CA GLY A 101 -6.70 11.31 4.48
C GLY A 101 -6.60 12.46 3.49
N THR A 102 -5.42 13.08 3.42
CA THR A 102 -5.07 14.13 2.47
C THR A 102 -3.76 13.81 1.77
N ASN A 103 -3.69 14.17 0.49
CA ASN A 103 -2.47 14.16 -0.32
C ASN A 103 -2.35 15.49 -1.07
N ASP A 104 -1.30 16.26 -0.80
CA ASP A 104 -1.06 17.60 -1.34
C ASP A 104 -2.27 18.53 -1.19
N GLY A 105 -2.85 18.51 0.02
CA GLY A 105 -4.04 19.30 0.36
C GLY A 105 -5.34 18.80 -0.25
N LYS A 106 -5.32 17.77 -1.10
CA LYS A 106 -6.52 17.17 -1.69
C LYS A 106 -7.00 15.99 -0.85
N PRO A 107 -8.30 15.91 -0.51
CA PRO A 107 -8.84 14.74 0.17
C PRO A 107 -8.63 13.47 -0.65
N VAL A 108 -8.23 12.39 0.02
CA VAL A 108 -8.14 11.06 -0.54
C VAL A 108 -9.02 10.14 0.28
N LYS A 109 -9.98 9.50 -0.39
CA LYS A 109 -10.80 8.42 0.18
C LYS A 109 -10.98 7.30 -0.84
N GLY A 110 -10.88 6.05 -0.42
CA GLY A 110 -11.24 4.90 -1.26
C GLY A 110 -10.45 3.64 -0.99
N MET A 111 -10.64 2.68 -1.91
CA MET A 111 -10.01 1.37 -1.88
C MET A 111 -8.81 1.32 -2.82
N PHE A 112 -7.75 0.67 -2.38
CA PHE A 112 -6.50 0.52 -3.12
C PHE A 112 -6.00 -0.91 -3.02
N ARG A 113 -5.25 -1.33 -4.03
CA ARG A 113 -4.35 -2.48 -3.96
C ARG A 113 -2.93 -1.96 -3.93
N TYR A 114 -2.07 -2.59 -3.16
CA TYR A 114 -0.65 -2.29 -3.18
C TYR A 114 0.20 -3.55 -3.24
N THR A 115 1.40 -3.36 -3.78
CA THR A 115 2.51 -4.28 -3.64
C THR A 115 3.60 -3.62 -2.81
N ARG A 116 4.14 -4.31 -1.81
CA ARG A 116 5.33 -3.90 -1.08
C ARG A 116 6.38 -4.99 -1.14
N ILE A 117 7.62 -4.61 -1.39
CA ILE A 117 8.75 -5.53 -1.43
C ILE A 117 9.65 -5.27 -0.24
N TYR A 118 9.96 -6.34 0.48
CA TYR A 118 10.97 -6.34 1.52
C TYR A 118 12.18 -7.16 1.11
N GLN A 119 13.37 -6.71 1.50
CA GLN A 119 14.62 -7.44 1.43
C GLN A 119 15.08 -7.78 2.85
N HIS A 120 15.37 -9.06 3.09
CA HIS A 120 16.05 -9.52 4.31
C HIS A 120 17.54 -9.30 4.14
N LEU A 121 18.13 -8.50 5.01
CA LEU A 121 19.55 -8.21 4.99
C LEU A 121 20.34 -9.28 5.75
N PRO A 122 21.64 -9.47 5.46
CA PRO A 122 22.50 -10.35 6.25
C PRO A 122 22.60 -9.96 7.73
N SER A 123 22.29 -8.72 8.08
CA SER A 123 22.18 -8.24 9.48
C SER A 123 20.98 -8.83 10.23
N GLY A 124 20.04 -9.49 9.55
CA GLY A 124 18.80 -10.02 10.12
C GLY A 124 17.63 -9.03 10.10
N GLU A 125 17.83 -7.83 9.56
CA GLU A 125 16.78 -6.83 9.41
C GLU A 125 16.04 -6.99 8.07
N TRP A 126 14.73 -6.75 8.07
CA TRP A 126 13.98 -6.54 6.84
C TRP A 126 13.91 -5.05 6.51
N LYS A 127 14.11 -4.70 5.24
CA LYS A 127 13.92 -3.32 4.74
C LYS A 127 12.93 -3.30 3.60
N ILE A 128 12.07 -2.28 3.59
CA ILE A 128 11.18 -1.97 2.48
C ILE A 128 12.02 -1.38 1.36
N THR A 129 12.06 -2.06 0.21
CA THR A 129 12.82 -1.61 -0.97
C THR A 129 11.91 -1.01 -2.04
N SER A 130 10.65 -1.44 -2.09
CA SER A 130 9.69 -0.91 -3.05
C SER A 130 8.27 -0.90 -2.51
N PHE A 131 7.51 0.07 -2.99
CA PHE A 131 6.07 0.14 -2.81
C PHE A 131 5.41 0.67 -4.08
N GLU A 132 4.27 0.10 -4.46
CA GLU A 132 3.38 0.65 -5.47
C GLU A 132 1.94 0.47 -5.04
N ALA A 133 1.11 1.49 -5.25
CA ALA A 133 -0.33 1.41 -5.02
C ALA A 133 -1.15 1.81 -6.24
N THR A 134 -2.25 1.12 -6.46
CA THR A 134 -3.21 1.41 -7.51
C THR A 134 -4.60 1.52 -6.90
N ARG A 135 -5.37 2.53 -7.32
CA ARG A 135 -6.76 2.69 -6.89
C ARG A 135 -7.63 1.58 -7.49
N GLU A 136 -8.41 0.90 -6.65
CA GLU A 136 -9.47 0.03 -7.13
C GLU A 136 -10.57 0.91 -7.74
N HIS A 137 -10.76 0.79 -9.05
CA HIS A 137 -11.93 1.35 -9.70
C HIS A 137 -13.06 0.36 -9.51
N ARG A 138 -14.16 0.76 -8.83
CA ARG A 138 -15.38 -0.05 -8.91
C ARG A 138 -15.78 -0.09 -10.38
N HIS A 139 -15.96 -1.28 -10.94
CA HIS A 139 -16.68 -1.41 -12.21
C HIS A 139 -18.06 -0.77 -12.03
N ARG A 140 -18.38 0.17 -12.93
CA ARG A 140 -19.66 0.88 -13.03
C ARG A 140 -20.75 -0.09 -13.50
N ASN A 141 -21.17 -1.02 -12.64
CA ASN A 141 -22.30 -1.91 -12.93
C ASN A 141 -23.50 -1.62 -12.00
N GLU A 142 -23.74 -0.36 -11.65
CA GLU A 142 -24.93 0.06 -10.88
C GLU A 142 -25.59 1.37 -11.38
N ILE A 143 -25.18 1.96 -12.51
CA ILE A 143 -25.77 3.22 -13.01
C ILE A 143 -26.88 3.00 -14.05
N ASP A 144 -26.95 1.85 -14.74
CA ASP A 144 -27.94 1.63 -15.80
C ASP A 144 -29.27 1.01 -15.32
N GLY A 145 -29.39 0.63 -14.04
CA GLY A 145 -30.58 -0.04 -13.51
C GLY A 145 -31.73 0.87 -13.04
N LYS A 146 -31.62 2.20 -13.18
CA LYS A 146 -32.64 3.15 -12.67
C LYS A 146 -33.13 4.20 -13.67
N ALA A 147 -32.78 4.10 -14.95
CA ALA A 147 -33.15 5.11 -15.95
C ALA A 147 -34.20 4.65 -16.99
N GLN A 148 -34.90 3.53 -16.78
CA GLN A 148 -35.86 3.01 -17.77
C GLN A 148 -37.34 3.11 -17.38
N ASP A 149 -37.67 3.42 -16.14
CA ASP A 149 -39.06 3.51 -15.66
C ASP A 149 -39.41 4.93 -15.17
N ALA A 150 -39.55 5.90 -16.09
CA ALA A 150 -40.35 7.13 -15.84
C ALA A 150 -40.60 8.00 -17.08
N ASN A 151 -40.27 7.58 -18.31
CA ASN A 151 -40.76 8.29 -19.50
C ASN A 151 -42.21 7.86 -19.80
N VAL A 152 -43.16 8.38 -19.03
CA VAL A 152 -44.57 8.42 -19.42
C VAL A 152 -44.93 9.88 -19.60
N SER A 153 -45.02 10.31 -20.86
CA SER A 153 -45.58 11.62 -21.21
C SER A 153 -47.05 11.70 -20.75
N PRO A 154 -47.53 12.86 -20.27
CA PRO A 154 -48.94 13.01 -19.96
C PRO A 154 -49.76 13.08 -21.26
N PRO A 155 -50.97 12.49 -21.32
CA PRO A 155 -51.85 12.71 -22.45
C PRO A 155 -52.26 14.18 -22.48
N THR A 156 -52.02 14.80 -23.63
CA THR A 156 -52.61 16.09 -23.99
C THR A 156 -54.02 15.80 -24.45
N ASP A 157 -55.03 16.40 -23.83
CA ASP A 157 -56.32 16.53 -24.48
C ASP A 157 -56.99 17.86 -24.12
N GLN A 158 -57.36 18.59 -25.17
CA GLN A 158 -58.16 19.81 -25.18
C GLN A 158 -59.46 19.48 -25.91
N THR A 159 -60.62 19.69 -25.27
CA THR A 159 -61.96 19.98 -25.83
C THR A 159 -62.93 20.02 -24.64
N GLU A 160 -63.84 20.96 -24.41
CA GLU A 160 -64.42 22.11 -25.13
C GLU A 160 -64.63 23.28 -24.14
#